data_AF-A0AAU7MPD4-F1
#
_entry.id   AF-A0AAU7MPD4-F1
#
_cell.length_a   1.000
_cell.length_b   1.000
_cell.length_c   1.000
_cell.angle_alpha   90.00
_cell.angle_beta   90.00
_cell.angle_gamma   90.00
#
_symmetry.space_group_name_H-M   'P 1'
#
loop_
_entity.id
_entity.type
_entity.pdbx_description
1 polymer ?
#
loop_
_entity_poly.entity_id
_entity_poly.type
_entity_poly.pdbx_seq_one_letter_code
_entity_poly.pdbx_strand_id
1 'polypeptide(L)'
;MASALTVQTILDQFLPEKSLDGHRLKVCARLTGCRTARMGGMEMRCDHCKTRSVCYYGCRDRHCPQCQGRASQRWSDRQRALLLPVPYFHVVFTLPHTLNGWVQLHPEVLYRCLFQAVWNTLNQFGRNTRHLRGELGMTAVLHTWGQNLSRHVHVHCLIPGGVLTDSGQWRKAKSDYLFPVRALSRRFRGRMVSLLRVSANAGELNRVTSSGETDGVLNGLMQQEVSVHSKTPCHPFEIRPTVTSQFPTRGYPHEKAPHTQTVAGPG
;
A
#
# COMPACT_ATOMS: atom_id res chain seq x y z
N MET A 1 -19.42 9.29 29.96
CA MET A 1 -19.24 9.36 28.48
C MET A 1 -17.80 8.98 28.18
N ALA A 2 -17.56 7.85 27.49
CA ALA A 2 -16.20 7.52 27.07
C ALA A 2 -15.73 8.63 26.10
N SER A 3 -14.65 9.34 26.45
CA SER A 3 -14.07 10.31 25.52
C SER A 3 -13.69 9.56 24.25
N ALA A 4 -14.11 10.05 23.08
CA ALA A 4 -13.75 9.45 21.81
C ALA A 4 -12.23 9.31 21.74
N LEU A 5 -11.73 8.09 21.49
CA LEU A 5 -10.30 7.83 21.34
C LEU A 5 -9.79 8.63 20.14
N THR A 6 -8.93 9.61 20.38
CA THR A 6 -8.31 10.41 19.32
C THR A 6 -6.84 10.05 19.16
N VAL A 7 -6.27 10.36 17.98
CA VAL A 7 -4.82 10.24 17.79
C VAL A 7 -4.05 11.10 18.79
N GLN A 8 -4.57 12.28 19.15
CA GLN A 8 -3.98 13.11 20.19
C GLN A 8 -3.91 12.37 21.52
N THR A 9 -5.02 11.79 21.98
CA THR A 9 -5.07 11.04 23.25
C THR A 9 -4.08 9.86 23.26
N ILE A 10 -3.94 9.16 22.13
CA ILE A 10 -2.97 8.06 22.00
C ILE A 10 -1.53 8.58 22.04
N LEU A 11 -1.22 9.65 21.30
CA LEU A 11 0.13 10.22 21.29
C LEU A 11 0.48 10.78 22.66
N ASP A 12 -0.43 11.49 23.32
CA ASP A 12 -0.17 12.06 24.65
C ASP A 12 0.10 10.96 25.69
N GLN A 13 -0.50 9.77 25.54
CA GLN A 13 -0.30 8.65 26.46
C GLN A 13 0.94 7.79 26.14
N PHE A 14 1.26 7.61 24.85
CA PHE A 14 2.21 6.57 24.41
C PHE A 14 3.40 7.09 23.60
N LEU A 15 3.54 8.40 23.36
CA LEU A 15 4.63 8.95 22.56
C LEU A 15 5.97 8.84 23.31
N PRO A 16 6.96 8.08 22.80
CA PRO A 16 8.27 8.02 23.42
C PRO A 16 9.09 9.26 23.05
N GLU A 17 9.53 10.05 24.04
CA GLU A 17 10.30 11.27 23.78
C GLU A 17 11.72 11.01 23.24
N LYS A 18 12.32 9.84 23.55
CA LYS A 18 13.75 9.57 23.32
C LYS A 18 14.09 8.69 22.11
N SER A 19 13.11 8.26 21.30
CA SER A 19 13.34 7.29 20.21
C SER A 19 13.00 7.78 18.80
N LEU A 20 12.51 9.02 18.67
CA LEU A 20 12.03 9.54 17.39
C LEU A 20 13.03 10.48 16.74
N ASP A 21 13.21 10.33 15.43
CA ASP A 21 13.95 11.30 14.63
C ASP A 21 13.20 12.65 14.55
N GLY A 22 13.93 13.71 14.16
CA GLY A 22 13.39 15.07 14.10
C GLY A 22 12.19 15.24 13.15
N HIS A 23 12.07 14.42 12.10
CA HIS A 23 10.90 14.48 11.22
C HIS A 23 9.67 13.92 11.92
N ARG A 24 9.78 12.76 12.57
CA ARG A 24 8.70 12.13 13.34
C ARG A 24 8.23 13.02 14.49
N LEU A 25 9.16 13.63 15.23
CA LEU A 25 8.83 14.57 16.31
C LEU A 25 8.00 15.75 15.81
N LYS A 26 8.36 16.35 14.66
CA LYS A 26 7.59 17.44 14.04
C LYS A 26 6.17 17.00 13.66
N VAL A 27 6.02 15.78 13.13
CA VAL A 27 4.70 15.22 12.81
C VAL A 27 3.88 15.05 14.09
N CYS A 28 4.41 14.37 15.11
CA CYS A 28 3.71 14.16 16.38
C CYS A 28 3.28 15.48 17.03
N ALA A 29 4.16 16.49 17.06
CA ALA A 29 3.83 17.81 17.59
C ALA A 29 2.69 18.51 16.83
N ARG A 30 2.62 18.35 15.50
CA ARG A 30 1.49 18.87 14.68
C ARG A 30 0.21 18.11 14.95
N LEU A 31 0.28 16.80 15.16
CA LEU A 31 -0.88 15.96 15.45
C LEU A 31 -1.48 16.32 16.82
N THR A 32 -0.66 16.36 17.87
CA THR A 32 -1.08 16.76 19.22
C THR A 32 -1.64 18.18 19.26
N GLY A 33 -1.05 19.12 18.51
CA GLY A 33 -1.55 20.50 18.42
C GLY A 33 -2.83 20.68 17.61
N CYS A 34 -3.23 19.70 16.79
CA CYS A 34 -4.34 19.86 15.84
C CYS A 34 -5.68 20.12 16.54
N ARG A 35 -6.44 21.12 16.04
CA ARG A 35 -7.75 21.54 16.59
C ARG A 35 -7.69 22.04 18.04
N THR A 36 -6.57 22.64 18.43
CA THR A 36 -6.40 23.31 19.72
C THR A 36 -6.08 24.80 19.53
N ALA A 37 -6.08 25.58 20.61
CA ALA A 37 -5.72 27.00 20.59
C ALA A 37 -4.34 27.28 19.97
N ARG A 38 -3.41 26.32 20.05
CA ARG A 38 -2.08 26.40 19.41
C ARG A 38 -2.14 26.61 17.89
N MET A 39 -3.21 26.17 17.24
CA MET A 39 -3.41 26.36 15.80
C MET A 39 -4.07 27.70 15.44
N GLY A 40 -4.43 28.51 16.42
CA GLY A 40 -5.36 29.61 16.26
C GLY A 40 -6.78 29.11 15.96
N GLY A 41 -7.70 30.05 15.76
CA GLY A 41 -9.09 29.72 15.46
C GLY A 41 -9.93 30.93 15.11
N MET A 42 -11.23 30.70 15.02
CA MET A 42 -12.26 31.71 14.82
C MET A 42 -13.25 31.63 15.98
N GLU A 43 -13.53 32.75 16.63
CA GLU A 43 -14.65 32.88 17.56
C GLU A 43 -15.89 33.30 16.76
N MET A 44 -16.95 32.50 16.87
CA MET A 44 -18.26 32.82 16.35
C MET A 44 -19.15 33.23 17.50
N ARG A 45 -19.91 34.30 17.32
CA ARG A 45 -20.90 34.77 18.29
C ARG A 45 -22.26 34.84 17.62
N CYS A 46 -23.28 34.28 18.26
CA CYS A 46 -24.65 34.40 17.78
C CYS A 46 -25.18 35.83 18.08
N ASP A 47 -25.71 36.52 17.08
CA ASP A 47 -26.24 37.88 17.27
C ASP A 47 -27.54 37.90 18.08
N HIS A 48 -28.26 36.78 18.15
CA HIS A 48 -29.50 36.66 18.92
C HIS A 48 -29.24 36.25 20.38
N CYS A 49 -28.74 35.04 20.63
CA CYS A 49 -28.56 34.52 22.00
C CYS A 49 -27.19 34.85 22.64
N LYS A 50 -26.30 35.53 21.91
CA LYS A 50 -24.94 35.92 22.35
C LYS A 50 -24.00 34.76 22.71
N THR A 51 -24.42 33.50 22.54
CA THR A 51 -23.57 32.32 22.70
C THR A 51 -22.32 32.42 21.83
N ARG A 52 -21.17 32.08 22.41
CA ARG A 52 -19.87 32.07 21.74
C ARG A 52 -19.43 30.63 21.50
N SER A 53 -18.81 30.38 20.36
CA SER A 53 -18.20 29.10 20.01
C SER A 53 -16.86 29.36 19.35
N VAL A 54 -15.82 28.68 19.81
CA VAL A 54 -14.48 28.77 19.22
C VAL A 54 -14.25 27.57 18.32
N CYS A 55 -13.89 27.81 17.07
CA CYS A 55 -13.49 26.78 16.12
C CYS A 55 -11.99 26.87 15.87
N TYR A 56 -11.22 25.91 16.37
CA TYR A 56 -9.78 25.84 16.13
C TYR A 56 -9.43 25.28 14.75
N TYR A 57 -8.37 25.82 14.14
CA TYR A 57 -7.88 25.37 12.85
C TYR A 57 -7.20 24.00 12.93
N GLY A 58 -7.18 23.27 11.81
CA GLY A 58 -6.49 21.99 11.69
C GLY A 58 -5.01 22.15 11.35
N CYS A 59 -4.17 21.20 11.75
CA CYS A 59 -2.72 21.24 11.48
C CYS A 59 -2.34 21.02 10.00
N ARG A 60 -3.28 20.53 9.18
CA ARG A 60 -3.11 20.23 7.74
C ARG A 60 -2.00 19.22 7.41
N ASP A 61 -1.41 18.57 8.41
CA ASP A 61 -0.41 17.54 8.18
C ASP A 61 -1.05 16.32 7.49
N ARG A 62 -0.33 15.72 6.54
CA ARG A 62 -0.78 14.55 5.76
C ARG A 62 -1.00 13.30 6.61
N HIS A 63 -0.45 13.26 7.82
CA HIS A 63 -0.65 12.14 8.75
C HIS A 63 -1.84 12.34 9.69
N CYS A 64 -2.48 13.52 9.67
CA CYS A 64 -3.57 13.84 10.58
C CYS A 64 -4.91 13.30 10.07
N PRO A 65 -5.53 12.28 10.72
CA PRO A 65 -6.80 11.74 10.24
C PRO A 65 -7.95 12.76 10.32
N GLN A 66 -7.90 13.69 11.29
CA GLN A 66 -8.90 14.75 11.43
C GLN A 66 -8.84 15.77 10.28
N CYS A 67 -7.64 16.08 9.77
CA CYS A 67 -7.48 17.00 8.66
C CYS A 67 -7.64 16.31 7.31
N GLN A 68 -7.11 15.10 7.18
CA GLN A 68 -7.09 14.37 5.92
C GLN A 68 -8.38 13.59 5.63
N GLY A 69 -9.23 13.34 6.63
CA GLY A 69 -10.47 12.56 6.42
C GLY A 69 -11.33 13.07 5.25
N ARG A 70 -11.55 14.38 5.16
CA ARG A 70 -12.30 14.98 4.03
C ARG A 70 -11.56 14.85 2.70
N ALA A 71 -10.24 15.02 2.69
CA ALA A 71 -9.44 14.90 1.49
C ALA A 71 -9.44 13.45 0.97
N SER A 72 -9.23 12.48 1.86
CA SER A 72 -9.31 11.05 1.57
C SER A 72 -10.69 10.64 1.06
N GLN A 73 -11.77 11.15 1.66
CA GLN A 73 -13.13 10.87 1.19
C GLN A 73 -13.36 11.43 -0.22
N ARG A 74 -12.99 12.69 -0.47
CA ARG A 74 -13.09 13.31 -1.80
C ARG A 74 -12.27 12.56 -2.84
N TRP A 75 -11.07 12.11 -2.48
CA TRP A 75 -10.26 11.28 -3.37
C TRP A 75 -10.96 9.95 -3.67
N SER A 76 -11.50 9.28 -2.64
CA SER A 76 -12.23 8.02 -2.80
C SER A 76 -13.44 8.18 -3.71
N ASP A 77 -14.21 9.26 -3.55
CA ASP A 77 -15.38 9.53 -4.37
C ASP A 77 -15.00 9.77 -5.84
N ARG A 78 -13.90 10.49 -6.09
CA ARG A 78 -13.34 10.63 -7.46
C ARG A 78 -12.91 9.30 -8.04
N GLN A 79 -12.26 8.42 -7.28
CA GLN A 79 -11.87 7.10 -7.77
C GLN A 79 -13.10 6.24 -8.08
N ARG A 80 -14.14 6.28 -7.21
CA ARG A 80 -15.40 5.55 -7.42
C ARG A 80 -16.12 6.01 -8.68
N ALA A 81 -16.12 7.32 -8.96
CA ALA A 81 -16.73 7.87 -10.17
C ALA A 81 -16.05 7.41 -11.47
N LEU A 82 -14.80 6.93 -11.40
CA LEU A 82 -14.05 6.40 -12.54
C LEU A 82 -14.15 4.87 -12.67
N LEU A 83 -14.90 4.19 -11.79
CA LEU A 83 -15.05 2.75 -11.86
C LEU A 83 -15.93 2.36 -13.05
N LEU A 84 -15.44 1.40 -13.83
CA LEU A 84 -16.17 0.77 -14.91
C LEU A 84 -17.10 -0.30 -14.34
N PRO A 85 -18.29 -0.54 -14.91
CA PRO A 85 -19.24 -1.57 -14.46
C PRO A 85 -18.78 -2.99 -14.84
N VAL A 86 -17.60 -3.39 -14.35
CA VAL A 86 -16.94 -4.66 -14.64
C VAL A 86 -16.40 -5.28 -13.34
N PRO A 87 -16.12 -6.60 -13.32
CA PRO A 87 -15.39 -7.20 -12.20
C PRO A 87 -13.99 -6.60 -12.10
N TYR A 88 -13.44 -6.51 -10.89
CA TYR A 88 -12.08 -6.04 -10.65
C TYR A 88 -11.24 -7.09 -9.95
N PHE A 89 -9.99 -7.22 -10.35
CA PHE A 89 -9.01 -8.10 -9.73
C PHE A 89 -8.11 -7.31 -8.80
N HIS A 90 -7.88 -7.85 -7.59
CA HIS A 90 -6.92 -7.29 -6.65
C HIS A 90 -5.62 -8.09 -6.70
N VAL A 91 -4.57 -7.46 -7.24
CA VAL A 91 -3.24 -8.07 -7.36
C VAL A 91 -2.25 -7.28 -6.50
N VAL A 92 -1.47 -7.97 -5.68
CA VAL A 92 -0.46 -7.38 -4.80
C VAL A 92 0.92 -7.80 -5.26
N PHE A 93 1.79 -6.83 -5.48
CA PHE A 93 3.20 -7.05 -5.77
C PHE A 93 4.03 -6.66 -4.56
N THR A 94 4.80 -7.61 -4.03
CA THR A 94 5.59 -7.39 -2.82
C THR A 94 7.07 -7.28 -3.18
N LEU A 95 7.74 -6.29 -2.61
CA LEU A 95 9.18 -6.14 -2.71
C LEU A 95 9.86 -7.08 -1.70
N PRO A 96 10.89 -7.84 -2.11
CA PRO A 96 11.65 -8.69 -1.19
C PRO A 96 12.29 -7.88 -0.05
N HIS A 97 12.26 -8.43 1.16
CA HIS A 97 12.77 -7.75 2.36
C HIS A 97 14.28 -7.45 2.30
N THR A 98 15.04 -8.16 1.47
CA THR A 98 16.45 -7.88 1.19
C THR A 98 16.67 -6.45 0.66
N LEU A 99 15.66 -5.84 0.04
CA LEU A 99 15.71 -4.45 -0.42
C LEU A 99 15.28 -3.42 0.63
N ASN A 100 14.88 -3.81 1.84
CA ASN A 100 14.42 -2.88 2.87
C ASN A 100 15.48 -1.85 3.28
N GLY A 101 16.77 -2.22 3.22
CA GLY A 101 17.89 -1.30 3.44
C GLY A 101 17.97 -0.25 2.33
N TRP A 102 17.87 -0.66 1.08
CA TRP A 102 17.89 0.26 -0.07
C TRP A 102 16.66 1.17 -0.10
N VAL A 103 15.48 0.66 0.28
CA VAL A 103 14.27 1.48 0.45
C VAL A 103 14.48 2.58 1.48
N GLN A 104 15.23 2.31 2.56
CA GLN A 104 15.54 3.33 3.57
C GLN A 104 16.43 4.43 3.04
N LEU A 105 17.43 4.06 2.22
CA LEU A 105 18.43 4.96 1.71
C LEU A 105 17.93 5.77 0.50
N HIS A 106 17.14 5.13 -0.37
CA HIS A 106 16.69 5.62 -1.67
C HIS A 106 15.19 5.31 -1.93
N PRO A 107 14.26 5.77 -1.07
CA PRO A 107 12.84 5.43 -1.20
C PRO A 107 12.26 5.87 -2.55
N GLU A 108 12.62 7.05 -3.05
CA GLU A 108 12.10 7.58 -4.32
C GLU A 108 12.46 6.70 -5.52
N VAL A 109 13.73 6.29 -5.63
CA VAL A 109 14.23 5.42 -6.70
C VAL A 109 13.55 4.05 -6.64
N LEU A 110 13.47 3.46 -5.44
CA LEU A 110 12.88 2.13 -5.24
C LEU A 110 11.39 2.13 -5.54
N TYR A 111 10.64 3.14 -5.06
CA TYR A 111 9.21 3.22 -5.31
C TYR A 111 8.91 3.51 -6.78
N ARG A 112 9.67 4.40 -7.43
CA ARG A 112 9.57 4.65 -8.89
C ARG A 112 9.79 3.35 -9.68
N CYS A 113 10.88 2.63 -9.39
CA CYS A 113 11.18 1.34 -10.03
C CYS A 113 10.07 0.30 -9.76
N LEU A 114 9.55 0.25 -8.54
CA LEU A 114 8.48 -0.66 -8.15
C LEU A 114 7.20 -0.41 -8.97
N PHE A 115 6.70 0.83 -9.01
CA PHE A 115 5.52 1.18 -9.80
C PHE A 115 5.73 0.89 -11.30
N GLN A 116 6.91 1.22 -11.83
CA GLN A 116 7.24 0.96 -13.22
C GLN A 116 7.34 -0.54 -13.53
N ALA A 117 7.95 -1.33 -12.65
CA ALA A 117 8.03 -2.79 -12.79
C ALA A 117 6.65 -3.46 -12.76
N VAL A 118 5.78 -3.01 -11.84
CA VAL A 118 4.39 -3.46 -11.73
C VAL A 118 3.63 -3.18 -13.01
N TRP A 119 3.62 -1.92 -13.48
CA TRP A 119 2.89 -1.55 -14.69
C TRP A 119 3.42 -2.25 -15.93
N ASN A 120 4.74 -2.26 -16.12
CA ASN A 120 5.37 -2.94 -17.27
C ASN A 120 5.04 -4.43 -17.31
N THR A 121 4.92 -5.06 -16.14
CA THR A 121 4.54 -6.46 -16.04
C THR A 121 3.08 -6.65 -16.42
N LEU A 122 2.16 -5.94 -15.79
CA LEU A 122 0.73 -6.06 -16.05
C LEU A 122 0.40 -5.73 -17.50
N ASN A 123 0.83 -4.56 -17.99
CA ASN A 123 0.53 -4.09 -19.34
C ASN A 123 1.04 -5.08 -20.41
N GLN A 124 2.22 -5.67 -20.22
CA GLN A 124 2.72 -6.70 -21.13
C GLN A 124 1.81 -7.94 -21.16
N PHE A 125 1.30 -8.38 -20.01
CA PHE A 125 0.35 -9.49 -19.95
C PHE A 125 -0.98 -9.14 -20.61
N GLY A 126 -1.49 -7.91 -20.42
CA GLY A 126 -2.68 -7.41 -21.11
C GLY A 126 -2.56 -7.48 -22.63
N ARG A 127 -1.43 -7.00 -23.16
CA ARG A 127 -1.17 -6.97 -24.61
C ARG A 127 -0.89 -8.34 -25.23
N ASN A 128 -0.23 -9.24 -24.49
CA ASN A 128 0.25 -10.51 -25.05
C ASN A 128 -0.64 -11.72 -24.75
N THR A 129 -1.58 -11.60 -23.80
CA THR A 129 -2.50 -12.70 -23.49
C THR A 129 -3.48 -12.90 -24.63
N ARG A 130 -3.50 -14.10 -25.24
CA ARG A 130 -4.24 -14.43 -26.48
C ARG A 130 -5.70 -13.94 -26.50
N HIS A 131 -6.38 -13.99 -25.37
CA HIS A 131 -7.81 -13.65 -25.27
C HIS A 131 -8.08 -12.20 -24.80
N LEU A 132 -7.07 -11.42 -24.43
CA LEU A 132 -7.19 -9.99 -24.08
C LEU A 132 -6.67 -9.11 -25.21
N ARG A 133 -5.36 -9.16 -25.53
CA ARG A 133 -4.72 -8.38 -26.62
C ARG A 133 -5.19 -6.93 -26.66
N GLY A 134 -4.94 -6.20 -25.58
CA GLY A 134 -5.29 -4.79 -25.45
C GLY A 134 -4.61 -4.13 -24.27
N GLU A 135 -4.92 -2.87 -24.06
CA GLU A 135 -4.44 -2.06 -22.95
C GLU A 135 -5.24 -2.33 -21.67
N LEU A 136 -4.53 -2.61 -20.58
CA LEU A 136 -5.13 -2.72 -19.25
C LEU A 136 -5.34 -1.33 -18.63
N GLY A 137 -6.16 -1.27 -17.59
CA GLY A 137 -6.15 -0.16 -16.63
C GLY A 137 -5.71 -0.67 -15.25
N MET A 138 -5.23 0.21 -14.37
CA MET A 138 -5.12 -0.11 -12.95
C MET A 138 -5.18 1.13 -12.07
N THR A 139 -5.70 0.98 -10.86
CA THR A 139 -5.45 1.90 -9.75
C THR A 139 -4.48 1.23 -8.80
N ALA A 140 -3.34 1.87 -8.51
CA ALA A 140 -2.28 1.31 -7.69
C ALA A 140 -2.05 2.13 -6.41
N VAL A 141 -1.89 1.44 -5.27
CA VAL A 141 -1.64 2.04 -3.95
C VAL A 141 -0.43 1.39 -3.31
N LEU A 142 0.56 2.20 -2.93
CA LEU A 142 1.76 1.75 -2.22
C LEU A 142 1.50 1.64 -0.72
N HIS A 143 1.84 0.50 -0.15
CA HIS A 143 1.93 0.29 1.29
C HIS A 143 3.38 -0.04 1.67
N THR A 144 3.86 0.51 2.79
CA THR A 144 5.26 0.36 3.24
C THR A 144 5.39 -0.50 4.50
N TRP A 145 4.28 -0.95 5.08
CA TRP A 145 4.23 -1.65 6.37
C TRP A 145 3.33 -2.88 6.29
N GLY A 146 3.73 -3.93 7.01
CA GLY A 146 2.90 -5.11 7.25
C GLY A 146 1.96 -4.93 8.43
N GLN A 147 1.12 -5.94 8.70
CA GLN A 147 0.17 -5.92 9.82
C GLN A 147 0.84 -5.78 11.19
N ASN A 148 2.05 -6.34 11.33
CA ASN A 148 2.88 -6.25 12.54
C ASN A 148 3.73 -4.96 12.60
N LEU A 149 3.46 -3.98 11.73
CA LEU A 149 4.22 -2.72 11.62
C LEU A 149 5.72 -2.91 11.31
N SER A 150 6.11 -4.08 10.80
CA SER A 150 7.43 -4.27 10.17
C SER A 150 7.43 -3.71 8.74
N ARG A 151 8.59 -3.29 8.24
CA ARG A 151 8.69 -2.77 6.87
C ARG A 151 8.39 -3.88 5.87
N HIS A 152 7.30 -3.69 5.13
CA HIS A 152 6.83 -4.61 4.10
C HIS A 152 6.31 -3.79 2.94
N VAL A 153 7.18 -3.52 1.97
CA VAL A 153 6.84 -2.66 0.83
C VAL A 153 6.10 -3.47 -0.21
N HIS A 154 4.87 -3.08 -0.52
CA HIS A 154 4.02 -3.75 -1.48
C HIS A 154 3.07 -2.78 -2.18
N VAL A 155 2.68 -3.09 -3.42
CA VAL A 155 1.72 -2.31 -4.21
C VAL A 155 0.45 -3.12 -4.39
N HIS A 156 -0.67 -2.57 -3.90
CA HIS A 156 -2.00 -3.06 -4.19
C HIS A 156 -2.46 -2.50 -5.54
N CYS A 157 -2.84 -3.38 -6.45
CA CYS A 157 -3.36 -3.02 -7.77
C CYS A 157 -4.82 -3.47 -7.87
N LEU A 158 -5.72 -2.53 -8.14
CA LEU A 158 -7.11 -2.80 -8.49
C LEU A 158 -7.23 -2.70 -10.02
N ILE A 159 -7.53 -3.82 -10.68
CA ILE A 159 -7.42 -3.97 -12.13
C ILE A 159 -8.81 -4.28 -12.71
N PRO A 160 -9.37 -3.47 -13.63
CA PRO A 160 -10.58 -3.82 -14.36
C PRO A 160 -10.44 -5.17 -15.06
N GLY A 161 -11.48 -5.99 -15.02
CA GLY A 161 -11.47 -7.35 -15.54
C GLY A 161 -11.59 -7.44 -17.06
N GLY A 162 -10.71 -6.75 -17.78
CA GLY A 162 -10.68 -6.70 -19.23
C GLY A 162 -9.67 -5.67 -19.73
N VAL A 163 -9.64 -5.50 -21.05
CA VAL A 163 -8.75 -4.56 -21.75
C VAL A 163 -9.51 -3.71 -22.74
N LEU A 164 -8.95 -2.55 -23.05
CA LEU A 164 -9.35 -1.73 -24.19
C LEU A 164 -8.50 -2.14 -25.41
N THR A 165 -9.13 -2.55 -26.51
CA THR A 165 -8.42 -2.89 -27.75
C THR A 165 -8.02 -1.63 -28.51
N ASP A 166 -7.09 -1.76 -29.45
CA ASP A 166 -6.66 -0.63 -30.31
C ASP A 166 -7.81 -0.06 -31.16
N SER A 167 -8.85 -0.86 -31.42
CA SER A 167 -10.10 -0.43 -32.04
C SER A 167 -11.09 0.28 -31.09
N GLY A 168 -10.68 0.55 -29.84
CA GLY A 168 -11.52 1.19 -28.82
C GLY A 168 -12.60 0.28 -28.23
N GLN A 169 -12.55 -1.03 -28.44
CA GLN A 169 -13.55 -1.98 -27.95
C GLN A 169 -13.15 -2.57 -26.61
N TRP A 170 -14.13 -2.76 -25.72
CA TRP A 170 -13.91 -3.44 -24.45
C TRP A 170 -13.88 -4.95 -24.64
N ARG A 171 -12.83 -5.61 -24.13
CA ARG A 171 -12.71 -7.07 -24.12
C ARG A 171 -12.56 -7.60 -22.69
N LYS A 172 -13.57 -8.30 -22.21
CA LYS A 172 -13.62 -8.87 -20.87
C LYS A 172 -12.64 -10.04 -20.68
N ALA A 173 -12.05 -10.14 -19.50
CA ALA A 173 -11.35 -11.34 -19.05
C ALA A 173 -12.34 -12.50 -18.85
N LYS A 174 -11.93 -13.72 -19.24
CA LYS A 174 -12.82 -14.90 -19.29
C LYS A 174 -12.67 -15.84 -18.08
N SER A 175 -12.03 -15.40 -17.00
CA SER A 175 -11.61 -16.29 -15.91
C SER A 175 -11.79 -15.65 -14.53
N ASP A 176 -11.91 -16.49 -13.50
CA ASP A 176 -11.92 -16.12 -12.08
C ASP A 176 -10.55 -15.65 -11.56
N TYR A 177 -9.52 -15.69 -12.40
CA TYR A 177 -8.22 -15.07 -12.14
C TYR A 177 -7.74 -14.33 -13.39
N LEU A 178 -7.02 -13.22 -13.19
CA LEU A 178 -6.61 -12.38 -14.32
C LEU A 178 -5.43 -12.97 -15.10
N PHE A 179 -4.34 -13.30 -14.39
CA PHE A 179 -3.13 -13.88 -14.97
C PHE A 179 -2.50 -14.93 -14.06
N PRO A 180 -1.72 -15.89 -14.60
CA PRO A 180 -1.00 -16.86 -13.79
C PRO A 180 0.03 -16.17 -12.87
N VAL A 181 -0.15 -16.31 -11.55
CA VAL A 181 0.66 -15.64 -10.53
C VAL A 181 2.15 -15.95 -10.67
N ARG A 182 2.53 -17.22 -10.92
CA ARG A 182 3.94 -17.61 -11.11
C ARG A 182 4.59 -16.89 -12.30
N ALA A 183 3.83 -16.66 -13.37
CA ALA A 183 4.33 -15.96 -14.55
C ALA A 183 4.48 -14.45 -14.26
N LEU A 184 3.52 -13.85 -13.55
CA LEU A 184 3.63 -12.47 -13.08
C LEU A 184 4.85 -12.28 -12.17
N SER A 185 5.03 -13.14 -11.16
CA SER A 185 6.18 -13.11 -10.24
C SER A 185 7.51 -13.13 -10.98
N ARG A 186 7.70 -14.07 -11.91
CA ARG A 186 8.92 -14.18 -12.70
C ARG A 186 9.19 -12.93 -13.53
N ARG A 187 8.14 -12.38 -14.18
CA ARG A 187 8.29 -11.20 -15.04
C ARG A 187 8.55 -9.93 -14.22
N PHE A 188 7.80 -9.74 -13.14
CA PHE A 188 7.99 -8.64 -12.20
C PHE A 188 9.39 -8.62 -11.62
N ARG A 189 9.89 -9.77 -11.12
CA ARG A 189 11.25 -9.91 -10.60
C ARG A 189 12.30 -9.45 -11.62
N GLY A 190 12.22 -9.96 -12.85
CA GLY A 190 13.15 -9.57 -13.92
C GLY A 190 13.07 -8.08 -14.26
N ARG A 191 11.86 -7.49 -14.28
CA ARG A 191 11.68 -6.05 -14.50
C ARG A 191 12.25 -5.21 -13.35
N MET A 192 12.01 -5.60 -12.11
CA MET A 192 12.51 -4.90 -10.94
C MET A 192 14.05 -4.89 -10.93
N VAL A 193 14.67 -6.05 -11.11
CA VAL A 193 16.14 -6.19 -11.16
C VAL A 193 16.73 -5.37 -12.30
N SER A 194 16.12 -5.41 -13.49
CA SER A 194 16.57 -4.62 -14.63
C SER A 194 16.50 -3.12 -14.37
N LEU A 195 15.39 -2.61 -13.82
CA LEU A 195 15.22 -1.18 -13.52
C LEU A 195 16.17 -0.70 -12.42
N LEU A 196 16.40 -1.53 -11.39
CA LEU A 196 17.36 -1.21 -10.34
C LEU A 196 18.79 -1.19 -10.86
N ARG A 197 19.17 -2.13 -11.73
CA ARG A 197 20.50 -2.12 -12.36
C ARG A 197 20.71 -0.87 -13.21
N VAL A 198 19.70 -0.45 -13.98
CA VAL A 198 19.75 0.81 -14.75
C VAL A 198 19.92 2.01 -13.82
N SER A 199 19.13 2.09 -12.74
CA SER A 199 19.20 3.22 -11.80
C SER A 199 20.53 3.25 -11.03
N ALA A 200 21.09 2.08 -10.70
CA ALA A 200 22.42 1.96 -10.09
C ALA A 200 23.51 2.47 -11.04
N ASN A 201 23.49 2.04 -12.30
CA ASN A 201 24.46 2.46 -13.32
C ASN A 201 24.36 3.98 -13.63
N ALA A 202 23.18 4.57 -13.44
CA ALA A 202 22.95 6.01 -13.53
C ALA A 202 23.38 6.79 -12.27
N GLY A 203 23.89 6.11 -11.23
CA GLY A 203 24.33 6.74 -9.98
C GLY A 203 23.20 7.15 -9.03
N GLU A 204 21.95 6.72 -9.26
CA GLU A 204 20.81 7.09 -8.41
C GLU A 204 20.80 6.38 -7.05
N LEU A 205 21.56 5.28 -6.92
CA LEU A 205 21.76 4.52 -5.67
C LEU A 205 23.08 4.89 -4.99
N ASN A 206 23.40 6.18 -4.94
CA ASN A 206 24.70 6.70 -4.48
C ASN A 206 25.09 6.44 -3.01
N ARG A 207 24.17 5.95 -2.17
CA ARG A 207 24.45 5.59 -0.77
C ARG A 207 24.64 4.09 -0.58
N VAL A 208 24.54 3.30 -1.65
CA VAL A 208 24.94 1.89 -1.69
C VAL A 208 26.40 1.87 -2.15
N THR A 209 27.32 2.02 -1.21
CA THR A 209 28.73 2.32 -1.49
C THR A 209 29.64 1.09 -1.52
N SER A 210 29.18 -0.05 -1.00
CA SER A 210 29.99 -1.26 -0.93
C SER A 210 30.24 -1.84 -2.32
N SER A 211 31.51 -2.07 -2.67
CA SER A 211 31.87 -2.67 -3.95
C SER A 211 31.20 -4.03 -4.14
N GLY A 212 30.52 -4.23 -5.28
CA GLY A 212 29.83 -5.48 -5.60
C GLY A 212 28.51 -5.75 -4.86
N GLU A 213 28.10 -4.92 -3.89
CA GLU A 213 26.83 -5.11 -3.16
C GLU A 213 25.63 -5.06 -4.11
N THR A 214 25.62 -4.10 -5.05
CA THR A 214 24.53 -3.95 -6.01
C THR A 214 24.34 -5.24 -6.82
N ASP A 215 25.39 -5.76 -7.44
CA ASP A 215 25.29 -6.97 -8.25
C ASP A 215 25.00 -8.21 -7.40
N GLY A 216 25.60 -8.32 -6.22
CA GLY A 216 25.33 -9.42 -5.29
C GLY A 216 23.85 -9.48 -4.89
N VAL A 217 23.28 -8.35 -4.45
CA VAL A 217 21.86 -8.26 -4.07
C VAL A 217 20.97 -8.55 -5.27
N LEU A 218 21.21 -7.91 -6.42
CA LEU A 218 20.36 -8.07 -7.61
C LEU A 218 20.41 -9.48 -8.20
N ASN A 219 21.58 -10.14 -8.19
CA ASN A 219 21.72 -11.53 -8.62
C ASN A 219 21.03 -12.48 -7.61
N GLY A 220 21.15 -12.21 -6.31
CA GLY A 220 20.43 -12.94 -5.27
C GLY A 220 18.92 -12.83 -5.42
N LEU A 221 18.40 -11.65 -5.73
CA LEU A 221 16.98 -11.44 -6.01
C LEU A 221 16.46 -12.31 -7.15
N MET A 222 17.25 -12.54 -8.19
CA MET A 222 16.86 -13.41 -9.31
C MET A 222 16.67 -14.87 -8.91
N GLN A 223 17.25 -15.31 -7.79
CA GLN A 223 17.11 -16.66 -7.24
C GLN A 223 15.95 -16.77 -6.23
N GLN A 224 15.43 -15.66 -5.73
CA GLN A 224 14.33 -15.65 -4.78
C GLN A 224 12.97 -15.80 -5.45
N GLU A 225 12.05 -16.51 -4.79
CA GLU A 225 10.63 -16.43 -5.13
C GLU A 225 10.09 -15.06 -4.73
N VAL A 226 9.72 -14.24 -5.72
CA VAL A 226 9.05 -12.96 -5.47
C VAL A 226 7.56 -13.20 -5.38
N SER A 227 6.94 -12.75 -4.29
CA SER A 227 5.51 -12.95 -4.05
C SER A 227 4.68 -11.92 -4.81
N VAL A 228 3.96 -12.41 -5.81
CA VAL A 228 2.77 -11.76 -6.33
C VAL A 228 1.60 -12.54 -5.74
N HIS A 229 0.59 -11.83 -5.26
CA HIS A 229 -0.63 -12.43 -4.77
C HIS A 229 -1.81 -11.89 -5.58
N SER A 230 -2.78 -12.74 -5.93
CA SER A 230 -4.00 -12.32 -6.61
C SER A 230 -5.19 -12.84 -5.82
N LYS A 231 -6.16 -11.97 -5.58
CA LYS A 231 -7.47 -12.36 -5.06
C LYS A 231 -8.47 -12.53 -6.21
N THR A 232 -9.49 -13.33 -5.94
CA THR A 232 -10.68 -13.51 -6.78
C THR A 232 -11.34 -12.16 -7.11
N PRO A 233 -11.96 -12.01 -8.30
CA PRO A 233 -12.56 -10.76 -8.71
C PRO A 233 -13.65 -10.30 -7.73
N CYS A 234 -13.65 -9.01 -7.43
CA CYS A 234 -14.72 -8.35 -6.71
C CYS A 234 -15.60 -7.55 -7.69
N HIS A 235 -16.90 -7.51 -7.44
CA HIS A 235 -17.84 -6.71 -8.20
C HIS A 235 -18.10 -5.41 -7.41
N PRO A 236 -17.50 -4.27 -7.77
CA PRO A 236 -17.62 -3.04 -6.97
C PRO A 236 -19.05 -2.52 -6.83
N PHE A 237 -19.95 -2.92 -7.74
CA PHE A 237 -21.37 -2.54 -7.72
C PHE A 237 -22.27 -3.52 -6.94
N GLU A 238 -21.74 -4.67 -6.50
CA GLU A 238 -22.46 -5.62 -5.65
C GLU A 238 -22.06 -5.52 -4.18
N ILE A 239 -21.04 -4.69 -3.86
CA ILE A 239 -20.71 -4.34 -2.49
C ILE A 239 -21.80 -3.41 -1.97
N ARG A 240 -22.87 -3.99 -1.41
CA ARG A 240 -23.82 -3.24 -0.58
C ARG A 240 -23.01 -2.47 0.47
N PRO A 241 -23.28 -1.17 0.70
CA PRO A 241 -22.61 -0.41 1.74
C PRO A 241 -23.14 -0.88 3.09
N THR A 242 -22.69 -2.04 3.57
CA THR A 242 -22.88 -2.41 4.96
C THR A 242 -21.86 -1.62 5.76
N VAL A 243 -22.26 -0.43 6.20
CA VAL A 243 -21.62 0.23 7.34
C VAL A 243 -21.90 -0.65 8.55
N THR A 244 -21.07 -1.66 8.78
CA THR A 244 -21.00 -2.37 10.06
C THR A 244 -19.54 -2.51 10.45
N SER A 245 -19.20 -1.80 11.52
CA SER A 245 -17.98 -1.92 12.31
C SER A 245 -17.86 -3.33 12.91
N GLN A 246 -17.58 -4.33 12.09
CA GLN A 246 -17.24 -5.67 12.56
C GLN A 246 -16.09 -6.19 11.71
N PHE A 247 -14.89 -6.18 12.30
CA PHE A 247 -13.78 -7.00 11.83
C PHE A 247 -14.22 -8.46 11.88
N PRO A 248 -14.29 -9.18 10.75
CA PRO A 248 -14.48 -10.62 10.80
C PRO A 248 -13.14 -11.27 11.16
N THR A 249 -13.04 -11.79 12.37
CA THR A 249 -12.04 -12.79 12.74
C THR A 249 -12.35 -14.08 11.97
N ARG A 250 -11.81 -14.23 10.77
CA ARG A 250 -11.70 -15.55 10.13
C ARG A 250 -10.36 -16.16 10.50
N GLY A 251 -10.42 -17.16 11.37
CA GLY A 251 -9.29 -18.04 11.67
C GLY A 251 -8.81 -18.72 10.40
N TYR A 252 -7.49 -18.69 10.19
CA TYR A 252 -6.82 -19.54 9.23
C TYR A 252 -6.61 -20.92 9.86
N PRO A 253 -6.84 -22.03 9.13
CA PRO A 253 -6.59 -23.37 9.64
C PRO A 253 -5.08 -23.57 9.89
N HIS A 254 -4.81 -24.17 11.04
CA HIS A 254 -3.51 -24.43 11.63
C HIS A 254 -2.49 -25.07 10.67
N GLU A 255 -1.25 -24.59 10.81
CA GLU A 255 -0.02 -25.29 10.45
C GLU A 255 -0.03 -26.72 10.99
N LYS A 256 0.40 -27.64 10.13
CA LYS A 256 0.72 -29.03 10.52
C LYS A 256 1.83 -28.99 11.57
N ALA A 257 1.54 -29.58 12.73
CA ALA A 257 2.50 -29.81 13.80
C ALA A 257 3.73 -30.61 13.31
N PRO A 258 4.94 -30.33 13.81
CA PRO A 258 6.12 -31.10 13.51
C PRO A 258 6.07 -32.49 14.17
N HIS A 259 6.55 -33.49 13.42
CA HIS A 259 6.73 -34.86 13.85
C HIS A 259 7.53 -34.96 15.16
N THR A 260 6.89 -35.46 16.22
CA THR A 260 7.57 -36.00 17.39
C THR A 260 8.21 -37.33 17.03
N GLN A 261 9.54 -37.37 17.05
CA GLN A 261 10.31 -38.60 17.08
C GLN A 261 10.20 -39.22 18.47
N THR A 262 9.59 -40.39 18.56
CA THR A 262 9.60 -41.25 19.75
C THR A 262 11.00 -41.84 19.89
N VAL A 263 11.75 -41.39 20.89
CA VAL A 263 12.94 -42.10 21.36
C VAL A 263 12.48 -43.11 22.40
N ALA A 264 12.56 -44.39 22.06
CA ALA A 264 12.42 -45.49 23.00
C ALA A 264 13.68 -45.58 23.87
N GLY A 265 13.49 -45.68 25.18
CA GLY A 265 14.52 -46.05 26.15
C GLY A 265 13.94 -47.09 27.11
N PRO A 266 14.68 -48.16 27.46
CA PRO A 266 14.17 -49.26 28.27
C PRO A 266 14.38 -49.00 29.77
N GLY A 267 13.48 -49.53 30.61
CA GLY A 267 13.60 -49.54 32.07
C GLY A 267 12.27 -49.32 32.76
#